data_AF-A0A662JVB2-F1
#
_entry.id   AF-A0A662JVB2-F1
#
_cell.length_a   1.000
_cell.length_b   1.000
_cell.length_c   1.000
_cell.angle_alpha   90.00
_cell.angle_beta   90.00
_cell.angle_gamma   90.00
#
_symmetry.space_group_name_H-M   'P 1'
#
loop_
_entity.id
_entity.type
_entity.pdbx_description
1 polymer ?
#
loop_
_entity_poly.entity_id
_entity_poly.type
_entity_poly.pdbx_seq_one_letter_code
_entity_poly.pdbx_strand_id
1 'polypeptide(L)'
;VFMRDCFPINVLNAIKNVPEVCSIFCATANPTKVVVAESSFGDEKGRGVLGVIDGFVPKGKEDEDDIKWRKGFLRDIGYKL
;
A
#
# COMPACT_ATOMS: atom_id res chain seq x y z
N VAL A 1 -6.90 2.15 8.40
CA VAL A 1 -8.05 1.22 8.49
C VAL A 1 -7.50 -0.19 8.65
N PHE A 2 -7.97 -0.95 9.63
CA PHE A 2 -7.65 -2.37 9.78
C PHE A 2 -8.82 -3.21 9.24
N MET A 3 -8.52 -4.26 8.49
CA MET A 3 -9.52 -5.08 7.79
C MET A 3 -9.19 -6.57 8.00
N ARG A 4 -10.22 -7.41 8.00
CA ARG A 4 -10.14 -8.87 8.01
C ARG A 4 -11.17 -9.43 7.01
N ASP A 5 -10.91 -10.62 6.49
CA ASP A 5 -11.81 -11.34 5.55
C ASP A 5 -12.07 -10.60 4.23
N CYS A 6 -11.21 -9.65 3.87
CA CYS A 6 -11.18 -8.98 2.57
C CYS A 6 -9.77 -8.48 2.24
N PHE A 7 -9.55 -8.09 0.98
CA PHE A 7 -8.30 -7.50 0.51
C PHE A 7 -8.49 -6.01 0.19
N PRO A 8 -7.43 -5.18 0.30
CA PRO A 8 -7.50 -3.78 -0.08
C PRO A 8 -8.09 -3.53 -1.46
N ILE A 9 -7.77 -4.36 -2.46
CA ILE A 9 -8.29 -4.22 -3.84
C ILE A 9 -9.83 -4.25 -3.91
N ASN A 10 -10.51 -4.89 -2.95
CA ASN A 10 -11.96 -4.94 -2.91
C ASN A 10 -12.60 -3.60 -2.53
N VAL A 11 -11.89 -2.74 -1.78
CA VAL A 11 -12.47 -1.52 -1.18
C VAL A 11 -11.75 -0.23 -1.57
N LEU A 12 -10.54 -0.31 -2.12
CA LEU A 12 -9.67 0.85 -2.34
C LEU A 12 -10.34 1.92 -3.21
N ASN A 13 -11.10 1.51 -4.24
CA ASN A 13 -11.82 2.46 -5.09
C ASN A 13 -12.95 3.17 -4.35
N ALA A 14 -13.67 2.47 -3.47
CA ALA A 14 -14.71 3.10 -2.66
C ALA A 14 -14.11 4.15 -1.72
N ILE A 15 -12.99 3.84 -1.05
CA ILE A 15 -12.29 4.78 -0.16
C ILE A 15 -11.78 6.00 -0.93
N LYS A 16 -11.15 5.79 -2.09
CA LYS A 16 -10.65 6.91 -2.93
C LYS A 16 -11.76 7.86 -3.40
N ASN A 17 -12.99 7.36 -3.52
CA ASN A 17 -14.12 8.15 -4.00
C ASN A 17 -14.87 8.88 -2.87
N VAL A 18 -14.48 8.71 -1.61
CA VAL A 18 -15.03 9.48 -0.50
C VAL A 18 -14.58 10.94 -0.63
N PRO A 19 -15.49 11.94 -0.66
CA PRO A 19 -15.12 13.34 -0.90
C PRO A 19 -14.06 13.91 0.06
N GLU A 20 -14.05 13.44 1.30
CA GLU A 20 -13.12 13.89 2.34
C GLU A 20 -11.75 13.21 2.29
N VAL A 21 -11.57 12.17 1.47
CA VAL A 21 -10.29 11.44 1.38
C VAL A 21 -9.34 12.18 0.45
N CYS A 22 -8.33 12.83 1.02
CA CYS A 22 -7.31 13.54 0.24
C CYS A 22 -6.25 12.61 -0.37
N SER A 23 -5.80 11.60 0.38
CA SER A 23 -4.74 10.69 -0.05
C SER A 23 -4.77 9.35 0.70
N ILE A 24 -4.22 8.32 0.07
CA ILE A 24 -4.00 7.00 0.68
C ILE A 24 -2.50 6.73 0.62
N PHE A 25 -1.85 6.64 1.78
CA PHE A 25 -0.40 6.43 1.86
C PHE A 25 0.02 4.98 1.62
N CYS A 26 -0.76 4.01 2.13
CA CYS A 26 -0.41 2.59 2.07
C CYS A 26 -1.67 1.73 2.25
N ALA A 27 -1.71 0.58 1.59
CA ALA A 27 -2.73 -0.44 1.79
C ALA A 27 -2.11 -1.84 1.56
N THR A 28 -1.59 -2.44 2.62
CA THR A 28 -0.75 -3.65 2.55
C THR A 28 -0.97 -4.56 3.76
N ALA A 29 -0.51 -5.80 3.65
CA ALA A 29 -0.34 -6.73 4.77
C ALA A 29 1.15 -6.94 5.13
N ASN A 30 2.07 -6.29 4.43
CA ASN A 30 3.51 -6.35 4.73
C ASN A 30 3.83 -5.63 6.06
N PRO A 31 4.97 -5.95 6.70
CA PRO A 31 5.53 -5.09 7.73
C PRO A 31 5.64 -3.65 7.23
N THR A 32 5.03 -2.72 7.95
CA THR A 32 4.90 -1.32 7.48
C THR A 32 5.37 -0.35 8.54
N LYS A 33 6.12 0.69 8.12
CA LYS A 33 6.49 1.83 8.96
C LYS A 33 5.99 3.13 8.34
N VAL A 34 5.63 4.10 9.18
CA VAL A 34 5.24 5.45 8.77
C VAL A 34 6.39 6.41 9.09
N VAL A 35 6.81 7.21 8.11
CA VAL A 35 7.81 8.27 8.29
C VAL A 35 7.08 9.54 8.68
N VAL A 36 7.29 9.99 9.91
CA VAL A 36 6.66 11.19 10.46
C VAL A 36 7.73 12.24 10.68
N ALA A 37 7.50 13.44 10.16
CA ALA A 37 8.29 14.61 10.52
C ALA A 37 7.55 15.40 11.61
N GLU A 38 8.31 15.92 12.57
CA GLU A 38 7.85 16.88 13.56
C GLU A 38 8.57 18.22 13.29
N SER A 39 7.83 19.31 13.25
CA SER A 39 8.39 20.65 13.00
C SER A 39 7.64 21.70 13.81
N SER A 40 8.30 22.82 14.11
CA SER A 40 7.64 23.98 14.68
C SER A 40 6.69 24.62 13.65
N PHE A 41 5.52 25.04 14.10
CA PHE A 41 4.53 25.80 13.37
C PHE A 41 4.06 26.94 14.27
N GLY A 42 4.67 28.13 14.11
CA GLY A 42 4.58 29.19 15.11
C GLY A 42 5.24 28.76 16.42
N ASP A 43 4.54 28.96 17.54
CA ASP A 43 4.99 28.58 18.88
C ASP A 43 4.67 27.11 19.25
N GLU A 44 4.00 26.38 18.34
CA GLU A 44 3.57 25.00 18.57
C GLU A 44 4.38 24.00 17.72
N LYS A 45 4.28 22.70 18.05
CA LYS A 45 4.83 21.62 17.23
C LYS A 45 3.73 20.93 16.44
N GLY A 46 3.96 20.79 15.14
CA GLY A 46 3.12 20.01 14.22
C GLY A 46 3.81 18.72 13.79
N ARG A 47 3.02 17.76 13.30
CA ARG A 47 3.52 16.53 12.68
C ARG A 47 2.89 16.33 11.31
N GLY A 48 3.70 15.84 10.37
CA GLY A 48 3.28 15.49 9.02
C GLY A 48 3.73 14.09 8.65
N VAL A 49 2.87 13.36 7.93
CA VAL A 49 3.27 12.09 7.30
C VAL A 49 4.04 12.42 6.02
N LEU A 50 5.32 12.07 5.98
CA LEU A 50 6.17 12.26 4.80
C LEU A 50 6.10 11.07 3.84
N GLY A 51 5.79 9.89 4.34
CA GLY A 51 5.72 8.68 3.54
C GLY A 51 5.60 7.40 4.36
N VAL A 52 5.69 6.28 3.67
CA VAL A 52 5.59 4.93 4.24
C VAL A 52 6.71 4.05 3.72
N ILE A 53 7.12 3.09 4.53
CA ILE A 53 7.99 1.99 4.14
C ILE A 53 7.11 0.73 4.13
N ASP A 54 6.75 0.25 2.94
CA ASP A 54 5.92 -0.93 2.70
C ASP A 54 6.81 -2.12 2.33
N GLY A 55 7.08 -3.00 3.28
CA GLY A 55 7.89 -4.19 3.06
C GLY A 55 9.38 -3.89 2.91
N PHE A 56 10.02 -4.56 1.95
CA PHE A 56 11.47 -4.64 1.82
C PHE A 56 11.94 -4.16 0.45
N VAL A 57 13.22 -3.84 0.33
CA VAL A 57 13.84 -3.41 -0.94
C VAL A 57 13.81 -4.52 -2.00
N PRO A 58 13.73 -4.18 -3.30
CA PRO A 58 13.82 -5.15 -4.38
C PRO A 58 15.12 -5.97 -4.32
N LYS A 59 15.03 -7.28 -4.59
CA LYS A 59 16.20 -8.19 -4.59
C LYS A 59 16.85 -8.36 -5.97
N GLY A 60 16.15 -7.97 -7.03
CA GLY A 60 16.56 -8.19 -8.41
C GLY A 60 15.43 -7.89 -9.38
N LYS A 61 15.63 -8.24 -10.65
CA LYS A 61 14.63 -8.14 -11.71
C LYS A 61 14.04 -9.52 -12.00
N GLU A 62 12.74 -9.59 -12.26
CA GLU A 62 12.09 -10.83 -12.68
C GLU A 62 12.64 -11.37 -14.01
N ASP A 63 12.76 -12.69 -14.10
CA ASP A 63 13.08 -13.41 -15.34
C ASP A 63 11.82 -13.98 -16.03
N GLU A 64 12.00 -14.77 -17.10
CA GLU A 64 10.87 -15.34 -17.86
C GLU A 64 10.05 -16.36 -17.04
N ASP A 65 10.71 -17.12 -16.17
CA ASP A 65 10.07 -18.12 -15.32
C ASP A 65 9.27 -17.45 -14.20
N ASP A 66 9.80 -16.38 -13.59
CA ASP A 66 9.09 -15.52 -12.63
C ASP A 66 7.81 -14.93 -13.25
N ILE A 67 7.91 -14.44 -14.50
CA ILE A 67 6.76 -13.88 -15.24
C ILE A 67 5.71 -14.97 -15.48
N LYS A 68 6.13 -16.16 -15.92
CA LYS A 68 5.25 -17.30 -16.16
C LYS A 68 4.53 -17.69 -14.87
N TRP A 69 5.27 -17.77 -13.77
CA TRP A 69 4.74 -18.09 -12.44
C TRP A 69 3.68 -17.07 -11.98
N ARG A 70 4.00 -15.77 -11.94
CA ARG A 70 3.05 -14.76 -11.41
C ARG A 70 1.78 -14.65 -12.27
N LYS A 71 1.89 -14.85 -13.59
CA LYS A 71 0.72 -14.86 -14.49
C LYS A 71 -0.12 -16.11 -14.29
N GLY A 72 0.50 -17.27 -14.07
CA GLY A 72 -0.18 -18.51 -13.70
C GLY A 72 -0.94 -18.35 -12.40
N PHE A 73 -0.26 -17.90 -11.35
CA PHE A 73 -0.85 -17.65 -10.03
C PHE A 73 -2.11 -16.79 -10.10
N LEU A 74 -2.09 -15.67 -10.84
CA LEU A 74 -3.27 -14.79 -10.98
C LEU A 74 -4.50 -15.50 -11.59
N ARG A 75 -4.29 -16.52 -12.44
CA ARG A 75 -5.38 -17.35 -12.98
C ARG A 75 -5.84 -18.39 -11.96
N ASP A 76 -4.90 -19.00 -11.23
CA ASP A 76 -5.20 -19.99 -10.18
C ASP A 76 -6.06 -19.38 -9.06
N ILE A 77 -5.79 -18.12 -8.68
CA ILE A 77 -6.61 -17.39 -7.71
C ILE A 77 -7.84 -16.69 -8.34
N GLY A 78 -8.11 -16.91 -9.62
CA GLY A 78 -9.34 -16.47 -10.30
C GLY A 78 -9.41 -14.98 -10.67
N TYR A 79 -8.30 -14.24 -10.63
CA TYR A 79 -8.28 -12.80 -10.92
C TYR A 79 -8.01 -12.48 -12.40
N LYS A 80 -7.60 -13.46 -13.19
CA LYS A 80 -7.39 -13.36 -14.65
C LYS A 80 -7.89 -14.60 -15.37
N LEU A 81 -8.27 -14.42 -16.64
CA LEU A 81 -8.64 -15.47 -17.58
C LEU A 81 -7.42 -15.97 -18.37
#